data_AF-A0A0N4VSP4-F1
#
_entry.id   AF-A0A0N4VSP4-F1
#
_cell.length_a   1.000
_cell.length_b   1.000
_cell.length_c   1.000
_cell.angle_alpha   90.00
_cell.angle_beta   90.00
_cell.angle_gamma   90.00
#
_symmetry.space_group_name_H-M   'P 1'
#
loop_
_entity.id
_entity.type
_entity.pdbx_description
1 polymer ?
#
loop_
_entity_poly.entity_id
_entity_poly.type
_entity_poly.pdbx_seq_one_letter_code
_entity_poly.pdbx_strand_id
1 'polypeptide(L)'
;MFFIITAVALLIPYVTVQGSHSTLSQSGIEGLKKLSTKYNSNLNWNEDLAKKASEWMTKKAPVKAGVTYRGKRCIPKTEDKEPATDMIISTFAESFEKEGKKIAAVGGGLYGCSGFVDRRGKKRSCIYVGCLFSKLADRRFI
;
A
#
# COMPACT_ATOMS: atom_id res chain seq x y z
N MET A 1 -49.20 8.43 39.73
CA MET A 1 -48.12 9.17 39.03
C MET A 1 -46.87 8.31 38.99
N PHE A 2 -46.07 8.44 37.93
CA PHE A 2 -44.81 7.74 37.62
C PHE A 2 -44.92 6.45 36.77
N PHE A 3 -45.11 6.64 35.45
CA PHE A 3 -44.60 5.73 34.43
C PHE A 3 -43.14 6.10 34.16
N ILE A 4 -42.20 5.20 34.45
CA ILE A 4 -40.79 5.37 34.09
C ILE A 4 -40.60 4.69 32.73
N ILE A 5 -40.44 5.49 31.67
CA ILE A 5 -40.11 4.99 30.33
C ILE A 5 -38.58 4.88 30.25
N THR A 6 -38.08 3.66 30.35
CA THR A 6 -36.68 3.33 30.09
C THR A 6 -36.42 3.40 28.60
N ALA A 7 -35.87 4.52 28.12
CA ALA A 7 -35.45 4.66 26.73
C ALA A 7 -34.16 3.84 26.50
N VAL A 8 -34.32 2.60 26.05
CA VAL A 8 -33.21 1.79 25.52
C VAL A 8 -32.87 2.35 24.14
N ALA A 9 -31.91 3.26 24.09
CA ALA A 9 -31.31 3.70 22.83
C ALA A 9 -30.53 2.53 22.23
N LEU A 10 -31.15 1.84 21.27
CA LEU A 10 -30.48 0.89 20.37
C LEU A 10 -29.45 1.66 19.54
N LEU A 11 -28.20 1.71 20.02
CA LEU A 11 -27.05 2.04 19.21
C LEU A 11 -26.84 0.90 18.22
N ILE A 12 -27.49 0.98 17.07
CA ILE A 12 -27.12 0.17 15.91
C ILE A 12 -25.75 0.69 15.47
N PRO A 13 -24.66 -0.08 15.58
CA PRO A 13 -23.42 0.33 14.94
C PRO A 13 -23.71 0.37 13.43
N TYR A 14 -23.62 1.56 12.86
CA TYR A 14 -23.54 1.74 11.42
C TYR A 14 -22.34 0.91 10.94
N VAL A 15 -22.60 -0.29 10.45
CA VAL A 15 -21.60 -1.04 9.69
C VAL A 15 -21.40 -0.21 8.43
N THR A 16 -20.39 0.65 8.44
CA THR A 16 -19.98 1.34 7.23
C THR A 16 -19.65 0.24 6.23
N VAL A 17 -20.44 0.12 5.16
CA VAL A 17 -20.04 -0.64 3.97
C VAL A 17 -18.82 0.10 3.41
N GLN A 18 -17.64 -0.23 3.95
CA GLN A 18 -16.35 0.15 3.39
C GLN A 18 -16.29 -0.54 2.03
N GLY A 19 -16.49 0.24 0.97
CA GLY A 19 -16.34 -0.23 -0.41
C GLY A 19 -15.05 -1.04 -0.54
N SER A 20 -15.14 -2.23 -1.15
CA SER A 20 -14.24 -3.40 -1.00
C SER A 20 -12.76 -3.18 -1.38
N HIS A 21 -12.08 -2.30 -0.67
CA HIS A 21 -10.64 -2.09 -0.74
C HIS A 21 -10.05 -2.75 0.51
N SER A 22 -9.36 -3.87 0.33
CA SER A 22 -8.54 -4.44 1.41
C SER A 22 -7.12 -3.96 1.26
N THR A 23 -6.49 -3.54 2.36
CA THR A 23 -5.05 -3.30 2.40
C THR A 23 -4.33 -4.61 2.08
N LEU A 24 -3.19 -4.51 1.40
CA LEU A 24 -2.35 -5.65 1.10
C LEU A 24 -1.93 -6.36 2.40
N SER A 25 -1.98 -7.69 2.39
CA SER A 25 -1.51 -8.52 3.50
C SER A 25 -0.01 -8.31 3.79
N GLN A 26 0.46 -8.72 4.96
CA GLN A 26 1.89 -8.73 5.29
C GLN A 26 2.73 -9.48 4.25
N SER A 27 2.22 -10.60 3.73
CA SER A 27 2.89 -11.35 2.65
C SER A 27 2.98 -10.52 1.37
N GLY A 28 1.93 -9.79 0.99
CA GLY A 28 2.01 -8.91 -0.15
C GLY A 28 3.02 -7.77 0.05
N ILE A 29 3.09 -7.19 1.25
CA ILE A 29 4.07 -6.14 1.58
C ILE A 29 5.50 -6.69 1.52
N GLU A 30 5.71 -7.93 1.96
CA GLU A 30 7.01 -8.61 1.84
C GLU A 30 7.45 -8.74 0.37
N GLY A 31 6.51 -8.98 -0.56
CA GLY A 31 6.80 -8.94 -2.00
C GLY A 31 7.34 -7.58 -2.46
N LEU A 32 6.76 -6.47 -1.96
CA LEU A 32 7.23 -5.12 -2.27
C LEU A 32 8.60 -4.82 -1.64
N LYS A 33 8.86 -5.32 -0.42
CA LYS A 33 10.17 -5.24 0.22
C LYS A 33 11.24 -5.94 -0.61
N LYS A 34 11.00 -7.18 -1.03
CA LYS A 34 11.91 -7.95 -1.89
C LYS A 34 12.17 -7.27 -3.23
N LEU A 35 11.15 -6.71 -3.87
CA LEU A 35 11.33 -5.92 -5.11
C LEU A 35 12.19 -4.67 -4.88
N SER A 36 12.01 -3.98 -3.77
CA SER A 36 12.75 -2.76 -3.44
C SER A 36 14.22 -3.07 -3.12
N THR A 37 14.48 -4.06 -2.27
CA THR A 37 15.82 -4.43 -1.83
C THR A 37 16.64 -5.14 -2.92
N LYS A 38 15.97 -5.76 -3.91
CA LYS A 38 16.64 -6.27 -5.13
C LYS A 38 17.47 -5.19 -5.84
N TYR A 39 17.00 -3.95 -5.87
CA TYR A 39 17.69 -2.85 -6.56
C TYR A 39 18.53 -1.97 -5.64
N ASN A 40 18.23 -1.95 -4.34
CA ASN A 40 19.03 -1.22 -3.36
C ASN A 40 18.89 -1.83 -1.96
N SER A 41 19.90 -2.61 -1.55
CA SER A 41 19.98 -3.26 -0.24
C SER A 41 20.36 -2.30 0.91
N ASN A 42 20.73 -1.06 0.61
CA ASN A 42 21.11 -0.05 1.60
C ASN A 42 19.92 0.80 2.09
N LEU A 43 18.70 0.42 1.71
CA LEU A 43 17.48 1.07 2.13
C LEU A 43 16.92 0.42 3.40
N ASN A 44 16.55 1.26 4.37
CA ASN A 44 15.89 0.82 5.59
C ASN A 44 14.39 1.06 5.50
N TRP A 45 13.60 0.07 5.92
CA TRP A 45 12.15 0.21 5.96
C TRP A 45 11.73 1.27 6.97
N ASN A 46 10.72 2.07 6.63
CA ASN A 46 10.16 3.11 7.47
C ASN A 46 8.62 3.11 7.40
N GLU A 47 7.98 2.92 8.55
CA GLU A 47 6.52 2.82 8.67
C GLU A 47 5.81 4.13 8.30
N ASP A 48 6.38 5.28 8.61
CA ASP A 48 5.78 6.57 8.25
C ASP A 48 5.75 6.79 6.73
N LEU A 49 6.81 6.37 6.02
CA LEU A 49 6.83 6.35 4.56
C LEU A 49 5.83 5.34 4.00
N ALA A 50 5.64 4.18 4.63
CA ALA A 50 4.64 3.22 4.20
C ALA A 50 3.22 3.79 4.34
N LYS A 51 2.93 4.46 5.47
CA LYS A 51 1.66 5.17 5.68
C LYS A 51 1.47 6.30 4.67
N LYS A 52 2.48 7.15 4.45
CA LYS A 52 2.46 8.22 3.44
C LYS A 52 2.26 7.67 2.03
N ALA A 53 2.83 6.50 1.71
CA ALA A 53 2.63 5.85 0.41
C ALA A 53 1.15 5.49 0.19
N SER A 54 0.48 4.97 1.24
CA SER A 54 -0.95 4.67 1.21
C SER A 54 -1.80 5.93 0.98
N GLU A 55 -1.52 7.00 1.73
CA GLU A 55 -2.22 8.29 1.60
C GLU A 55 -2.00 8.91 0.23
N TRP A 56 -0.77 8.89 -0.28
CA TRP A 56 -0.43 9.36 -1.62
C TRP A 56 -1.21 8.61 -2.70
N MET A 57 -1.33 7.28 -2.60
CA MET A 57 -2.10 6.47 -3.56
C MET A 57 -3.59 6.76 -3.54
N THR A 58 -4.17 6.91 -2.34
CA THR A 58 -5.62 7.02 -2.16
C THR A 58 -6.13 8.45 -2.33
N LYS A 59 -5.45 9.42 -1.69
CA LYS A 59 -5.87 10.83 -1.63
C LYS A 59 -5.19 11.70 -2.69
N LYS A 60 -4.24 11.16 -3.47
CA LYS A 60 -3.38 11.92 -4.39
C LYS A 60 -2.66 13.09 -3.69
N ALA A 61 -2.43 12.98 -2.39
CA ALA A 61 -1.74 14.01 -1.63
C ALA A 61 -0.32 14.21 -2.19
N PRO A 62 0.18 15.44 -2.35
CA PRO A 62 1.56 15.66 -2.78
C PRO A 62 2.51 14.99 -1.80
N VAL A 63 3.51 14.27 -2.33
CA VAL A 63 4.51 13.57 -1.52
C VAL A 63 5.90 14.04 -1.90
N LYS A 64 6.71 14.39 -0.90
CA LYS A 64 8.14 14.66 -1.07
C LYS A 64 8.89 13.36 -0.87
N ALA A 65 9.37 12.78 -1.96
CA ALA A 65 10.26 11.62 -1.97
C ALA A 65 11.25 11.78 -3.12
N GLY A 66 12.48 11.32 -2.93
CA GLY A 66 13.51 11.37 -3.97
C GLY A 66 13.16 10.47 -5.16
N VAL A 67 12.53 9.33 -4.89
CA VAL A 67 11.94 8.45 -5.91
C VAL A 67 10.57 7.98 -5.43
N THR A 68 9.62 7.89 -6.37
CA THR A 68 8.30 7.31 -6.13
C THR A 68 8.04 6.22 -7.16
N TYR A 69 7.42 5.12 -6.73
CA TYR A 69 6.91 4.09 -7.63
C TYR A 69 5.41 3.93 -7.39
N ARG A 70 4.63 3.84 -8.46
CA ARG A 70 3.19 3.52 -8.42
C ARG A 70 2.88 2.46 -9.46
N GLY A 71 2.28 1.36 -9.01
CA GLY A 71 1.86 0.25 -9.85
C GLY A 71 0.36 0.02 -9.75
N LYS A 72 -0.24 -0.40 -10.87
CA LYS A 72 -1.60 -0.94 -10.90
C LYS A 72 -1.61 -2.17 -11.81
N ARG A 73 -2.13 -3.28 -11.32
CA ARG A 73 -2.39 -4.44 -12.18
C ARG A 73 -3.70 -5.12 -11.85
N CYS A 74 -4.45 -5.47 -12.89
CA CYS A 74 -5.74 -6.13 -12.76
C CYS A 74 -5.61 -7.57 -13.23
N ILE A 75 -6.01 -8.49 -12.38
CA ILE A 75 -5.95 -9.94 -12.58
C ILE A 75 -7.37 -10.52 -12.64
N PRO A 76 -7.59 -11.66 -13.32
CA PRO A 76 -8.85 -12.39 -13.21
C PRO A 76 -9.20 -12.69 -11.75
N LYS A 77 -10.48 -12.68 -11.42
CA LYS A 77 -10.95 -13.17 -10.12
C LYS A 77 -10.83 -14.69 -10.11
N THR A 78 -9.81 -15.20 -9.45
CA THR A 78 -9.61 -16.66 -9.30
C THR A 78 -10.13 -17.16 -7.96
N GLU A 79 -10.16 -16.31 -6.93
CA GLU A 79 -10.77 -16.50 -5.59
C GLU A 79 -10.57 -15.20 -4.78
N ASP A 80 -11.24 -15.01 -3.64
CA ASP A 80 -11.05 -13.84 -2.77
C ASP A 80 -9.73 -13.83 -1.97
N LYS A 81 -8.80 -14.72 -2.33
CA LYS A 81 -7.48 -14.84 -1.69
C LYS A 81 -6.70 -13.52 -1.78
N GLU A 82 -6.06 -13.18 -0.67
CA GLU A 82 -5.15 -12.05 -0.60
C GLU A 82 -3.88 -12.32 -1.44
N PRO A 83 -3.35 -11.33 -2.18
CA PRO A 83 -2.11 -11.50 -2.93
C PRO A 83 -0.94 -11.85 -2.00
N ALA A 84 -0.30 -12.98 -2.28
CA ALA A 84 0.90 -13.45 -1.58
C ALA A 84 2.18 -12.84 -2.17
N THR A 85 3.30 -13.07 -1.49
CA THR A 85 4.65 -12.56 -1.83
C THR A 85 5.00 -12.79 -3.29
N ASP A 86 4.95 -14.03 -3.78
CA ASP A 86 5.40 -14.40 -5.13
C ASP A 86 4.50 -13.82 -6.23
N MET A 87 3.21 -13.68 -5.92
CA MET A 87 2.26 -13.04 -6.79
C MET A 87 2.57 -11.55 -6.95
N ILE A 88 2.91 -10.85 -5.86
CA ILE A 88 3.30 -9.44 -5.93
C ILE A 88 4.60 -9.26 -6.72
N ILE A 89 5.60 -10.11 -6.46
CA ILE A 89 6.86 -10.08 -7.19
C ILE A 89 6.61 -10.29 -8.69
N SER A 90 5.95 -11.38 -9.08
CA SER A 90 5.69 -11.69 -10.50
C SER A 90 4.82 -10.62 -11.19
N THR A 91 3.84 -10.06 -10.49
CA THR A 91 2.94 -9.04 -11.04
C THR A 91 3.64 -7.71 -11.33
N PHE A 92 4.63 -7.34 -10.50
CA PHE A 92 5.22 -6.00 -10.54
C PHE A 92 6.72 -5.98 -10.89
N ALA A 93 7.38 -7.13 -11.05
CA ALA A 93 8.82 -7.20 -11.32
C ALA A 93 9.25 -6.34 -12.52
N GLU A 94 8.59 -6.49 -13.66
CA GLU A 94 8.93 -5.74 -14.88
C GLU A 94 8.73 -4.23 -14.72
N SER A 95 7.64 -3.81 -14.07
CA SER A 95 7.39 -2.38 -13.83
C SER A 95 8.35 -1.80 -12.80
N PHE A 96 8.76 -2.58 -11.80
CA PHE A 96 9.79 -2.18 -10.84
C PHE A 96 11.16 -2.07 -11.48
N GLU A 97 11.50 -2.97 -12.42
CA GLU A 97 12.77 -2.97 -13.14
C GLU A 97 13.02 -1.67 -13.90
N LYS A 98 11.96 -1.09 -14.48
CA LYS A 98 12.02 0.21 -15.16
C LYS A 98 12.44 1.35 -14.22
N GLU A 99 12.15 1.23 -12.92
CA GLU A 99 12.56 2.17 -11.89
C GLU A 99 13.87 1.77 -11.18
N GLY A 100 14.41 0.58 -11.47
CA GLY A 100 15.54 -0.01 -10.75
C GLY A 100 16.77 0.89 -10.70
N LYS A 101 17.11 1.55 -11.82
CA LYS A 101 18.23 2.53 -11.85
C LYS A 101 18.01 3.71 -10.92
N LYS A 102 16.78 4.23 -10.81
CA LYS A 102 16.46 5.35 -9.92
C LYS A 102 16.52 4.92 -8.46
N ILE A 103 16.01 3.72 -8.15
CA ILE A 103 16.03 3.14 -6.81
C ILE A 103 17.47 2.87 -6.35
N ALA A 104 18.30 2.32 -7.22
CA ALA A 104 19.74 2.13 -6.95
C ALA A 104 20.45 3.47 -6.67
N ALA A 105 20.11 4.52 -7.42
CA ALA A 105 20.68 5.85 -7.27
C ALA A 105 20.23 6.60 -5.99
N VAL A 106 19.29 6.05 -5.21
CA VAL A 106 18.96 6.57 -3.88
C VAL A 106 20.17 6.48 -2.95
N GLY A 107 21.01 5.44 -3.09
CA GLY A 107 22.10 5.17 -2.15
C GLY A 107 21.55 4.72 -0.79
N GLY A 108 22.15 5.21 0.31
CA GLY A 108 21.62 4.97 1.66
C GLY A 108 20.36 5.81 1.94
N GLY A 109 19.31 5.18 2.48
CA GLY A 109 18.01 5.83 2.56
C GLY A 109 16.97 5.14 3.42
N LEU A 110 15.79 5.76 3.46
CA LEU A 110 14.57 5.19 4.00
C LEU A 110 13.62 4.87 2.83
N TYR A 111 12.84 3.82 2.99
CA TYR A 111 11.76 3.53 2.06
C TYR A 111 10.54 2.98 2.78
N GLY A 112 9.37 3.15 2.18
CA GLY A 112 8.13 2.57 2.67
C GLY A 112 7.18 2.30 1.52
N CYS A 113 6.54 1.14 1.55
CA CYS A 113 5.60 0.71 0.53
C CYS A 113 4.23 0.40 1.14
N SER A 114 3.19 0.57 0.34
CA SER A 114 1.84 0.13 0.69
C SER A 114 1.12 -0.38 -0.56
N GLY A 115 -0.03 -1.02 -0.35
CA GLY A 115 -0.89 -1.47 -1.44
C GLY A 115 -2.29 -1.79 -0.96
N PHE A 116 -3.21 -1.90 -1.91
CA PHE A 116 -4.58 -2.35 -1.66
C PHE A 116 -5.14 -3.10 -2.87
N VAL A 117 -6.15 -3.93 -2.63
CA VAL A 117 -6.86 -4.69 -3.65
C VAL A 117 -8.27 -4.12 -3.82
N ASP A 118 -8.57 -3.66 -5.01
CA ASP A 118 -9.91 -3.27 -5.43
C ASP A 118 -10.64 -4.47 -6.03
N ARG A 119 -11.59 -5.05 -5.28
CA ARG A 119 -12.40 -6.20 -5.70
C ARG A 119 -13.75 -5.81 -6.32
N ARG A 120 -14.02 -4.52 -6.56
CA ARG A 120 -15.31 -4.05 -7.09
C ARG A 120 -15.59 -4.51 -8.53
N GLY A 121 -14.56 -4.90 -9.29
CA GLY A 121 -14.72 -5.40 -10.66
C GLY A 121 -15.42 -6.76 -10.72
N LYS A 122 -16.37 -6.94 -11.65
CA LYS A 122 -17.14 -8.20 -11.77
C LYS A 122 -16.26 -9.42 -12.13
N LYS A 123 -15.29 -9.24 -13.03
CA LYS A 123 -14.43 -10.33 -13.55
C LYS A 123 -12.97 -10.22 -13.12
N ARG A 124 -12.57 -9.08 -12.55
CA ARG A 124 -11.17 -8.76 -12.26
C ARG A 124 -11.05 -8.04 -10.92
N SER A 125 -9.98 -8.35 -10.20
CA SER A 125 -9.52 -7.61 -9.04
C SER A 125 -8.29 -6.80 -9.44
N CYS A 126 -8.19 -5.55 -8.98
CA CYS A 126 -7.06 -4.69 -9.29
C CYS A 126 -6.21 -4.45 -8.05
N ILE A 127 -4.93 -4.78 -8.14
CA ILE A 127 -3.93 -4.53 -7.11
C ILE A 127 -3.27 -3.19 -7.41
N TYR A 128 -3.25 -2.32 -6.42
CA TYR A 128 -2.57 -1.03 -6.45
C TYR A 128 -1.42 -1.07 -5.46
N VAL A 129 -0.26 -0.58 -5.86
CA VAL A 129 0.95 -0.55 -5.03
C VAL A 129 1.64 0.79 -5.17
N GLY A 130 2.29 1.22 -4.10
CA GLY A 130 2.98 2.49 -4.05
C GLY A 130 4.18 2.39 -3.11
N CYS A 131 5.33 2.88 -3.56
CA CYS A 131 6.55 2.93 -2.76
C CYS A 131 7.15 4.32 -2.81
N LEU A 132 7.65 4.78 -1.68
CA LEU A 132 8.35 6.05 -1.53
C LEU A 132 9.77 5.77 -1.07
N PHE A 133 10.74 6.43 -1.69
CA PHE A 133 12.15 6.30 -1.38
C PHE A 133 12.74 7.68 -1.07
N SER A 134 13.45 7.79 0.05
CA SER A 134 14.06 9.02 0.52
C SER A 134 15.54 8.82 0.84
N LYS A 135 16.37 9.79 0.46
CA LYS A 135 17.80 9.79 0.78
C LYS A 135 18.01 10.22 2.23
N LEU A 136 19.05 9.70 2.89
CA LEU A 136 19.40 10.16 4.25
C LEU A 136 19.80 11.64 4.33
N ALA A 137 20.32 12.23 3.24
CA ALA A 137 20.63 13.65 3.17
C ALA A 137 19.38 14.56 3.14
N ASP A 138 18.20 13.99 2.84
CA ASP A 138 16.89 14.65 2.93
C ASP A 138 16.33 14.58 4.37
N ARG A 139 17.17 14.56 5.41
CA ARG A 139 16.73 14.51 6.82
C ARG A 139 16.10 15.80 7.36
N ARG A 140 15.75 16.78 6.51
CA ARG A 140 14.85 17.90 6.90
C ARG A 140 13.37 17.49 6.98
N PHE A 141 13.07 16.19 6.98
CA PHE A 141 11.74 15.63 6.74
C PHE A 141 11.30 14.56 7.76
N ILE A 142 11.87 14.58 8.98
CA ILE A 142 11.24 13.99 10.17
C ILE A 142 10.64 15.14 10.97
#